data_AF-A0A1Q4R038-F1
#
_entry.id   AF-A0A1Q4R038-F1
#
_cell.length_a   1.000
_cell.length_b   1.000
_cell.length_c   1.000
_cell.angle_alpha   90.00
_cell.angle_beta   90.00
_cell.angle_gamma   90.00
#
_symmetry.space_group_name_H-M   'P 1'
#
loop_
_entity.id
_entity.type
_entity.pdbx_description
1 polymer ?
#
loop_
_entity_poly.entity_id
_entity_poly.type
_entity_poly.pdbx_seq_one_letter_code
_entity_poly.pdbx_strand_id
1 'polypeptide(L)'
;MQLMYLNLGCGSRFHEQWSNIDFKPNPPDVVGHNLLKGIPFKNQTFEVVYHSHLLEHLKKKQAKSFLHECFRVLVPKGTIRVVVPDLEQIVRCYLQKLEGVAEHSKFRPDYDWILVELFDQMVREQSGGEMKKLLTAEQIPNQEFILERIGLEAQRIVDSHKNTG
;
A
#
# COMPACT_ATOMS: atom_id res chain seq x y z
N MET A 1 6.31 29.40 -11.32
CA MET A 1 7.20 28.23 -11.09
C MET A 1 6.34 26.99 -11.05
N GLN A 2 6.73 25.94 -11.75
CA GLN A 2 6.06 24.65 -11.72
C GLN A 2 6.52 23.90 -10.46
N LEU A 3 5.58 23.37 -9.69
CA LEU A 3 5.88 22.55 -8.50
C LEU A 3 6.37 21.16 -8.95
N MET A 4 7.38 20.64 -8.30
CA MET A 4 7.98 19.33 -8.52
C MET A 4 7.50 18.35 -7.45
N TYR A 5 6.84 17.28 -7.89
CA TYR A 5 6.28 16.27 -7.02
C TYR A 5 6.93 14.91 -7.27
N LEU A 6 7.17 14.16 -6.19
CA LEU A 6 7.79 12.83 -6.22
C LEU A 6 6.88 11.79 -5.60
N ASN A 7 6.63 10.71 -6.32
CA ASN A 7 5.85 9.55 -5.89
C ASN A 7 6.77 8.32 -5.86
N LEU A 8 6.95 7.74 -4.68
CA LEU A 8 7.87 6.63 -4.42
C LEU A 8 7.10 5.33 -4.17
N GLY A 9 7.45 4.26 -4.90
CA GLY A 9 6.71 3.00 -4.85
C GLY A 9 5.32 3.15 -5.46
N CYS A 10 5.24 3.80 -6.63
CA CYS A 10 3.96 4.23 -7.18
C CYS A 10 3.04 3.08 -7.59
N GLY A 11 3.58 1.88 -7.85
CA GLY A 11 2.84 0.79 -8.46
C GLY A 11 2.06 1.26 -9.69
N SER A 12 0.76 0.96 -9.74
CA SER A 12 -0.17 1.43 -10.78
C SER A 12 -0.81 2.79 -10.47
N ARG A 13 -0.43 3.46 -9.39
CA ARG A 13 -0.98 4.75 -8.92
C ARG A 13 0.02 5.87 -9.15
N PHE A 14 -0.10 6.52 -10.31
CA PHE A 14 0.78 7.62 -10.69
C PHE A 14 0.02 8.69 -11.47
N HIS A 15 0.65 9.85 -11.61
CA HIS A 15 0.15 10.97 -12.41
C HIS A 15 1.31 11.53 -13.24
N GLU A 16 1.04 11.94 -14.48
CA GLU A 16 2.07 12.41 -15.44
C GLU A 16 2.83 13.66 -14.96
N GLN A 17 2.20 14.47 -14.11
CA GLN A 17 2.81 15.67 -13.52
C GLN A 17 3.76 15.34 -12.33
N TRP A 18 3.88 14.07 -11.94
CA TRP A 18 4.74 13.63 -10.85
C TRP A 18 5.94 12.87 -11.42
N SER A 19 7.08 12.99 -10.77
CA SER A 19 8.17 12.04 -10.95
C SER A 19 7.79 10.76 -10.21
N ASN A 20 7.60 9.65 -10.93
CA ASN A 20 7.15 8.39 -10.36
C ASN A 20 8.30 7.38 -10.35
N ILE A 21 8.52 6.73 -9.20
CA ILE A 21 9.54 5.68 -9.05
C ILE A 21 8.89 4.39 -8.58
N ASP A 22 9.25 3.26 -9.19
CA ASP A 22 8.93 1.94 -8.68
C ASP A 22 10.09 0.94 -8.93
N PHE A 23 10.14 -0.14 -8.16
CA PHE A 23 11.09 -1.22 -8.40
C PHE A 23 10.74 -2.03 -9.66
N LYS A 24 9.44 -2.17 -9.96
CA LYS A 24 8.90 -2.81 -11.17
C LYS A 24 8.19 -1.75 -12.01
N PRO A 25 8.93 -0.96 -12.81
CA PRO A 25 8.35 0.15 -13.55
C PRO A 25 7.32 -0.36 -14.56
N ASN A 26 6.10 0.19 -14.50
CA ASN A 26 5.03 -0.02 -15.46
C ASN A 26 3.99 1.09 -15.25
N PRO A 27 3.68 1.95 -16.23
CA PRO A 27 4.10 2.03 -17.65
C PRO A 27 5.43 2.81 -17.86
N PRO A 28 5.87 3.12 -19.10
CA PRO A 28 7.21 3.68 -19.37
C PRO A 28 7.60 4.96 -18.62
N ASP A 29 6.62 5.75 -18.19
CA ASP A 29 6.83 7.02 -17.48
C ASP A 29 7.21 6.83 -15.99
N VAL A 30 7.27 5.57 -15.53
CA VAL A 30 7.73 5.21 -14.19
C VAL A 30 9.23 4.88 -14.24
N VAL A 31 10.01 5.57 -13.40
CA VAL A 31 11.45 5.32 -13.26
C VAL A 31 11.67 4.03 -12.47
N GLY A 32 12.29 3.04 -13.11
CA GLY A 32 12.71 1.80 -12.46
C GLY A 32 13.88 2.01 -11.51
N HIS A 33 13.66 1.99 -10.20
CA HIS A 33 14.73 2.15 -9.23
C HIS A 33 14.52 1.38 -7.93
N ASN A 34 15.60 0.83 -7.38
CA ASN A 34 15.60 0.24 -6.05
C ASN A 34 15.86 1.33 -4.99
N LEU A 35 14.80 1.77 -4.32
CA LEU A 35 14.85 2.82 -3.29
C LEU A 35 15.71 2.46 -2.07
N LEU A 36 16.10 1.20 -1.88
CA LEU A 36 17.07 0.81 -0.87
C LEU A 36 18.51 1.29 -1.18
N LYS A 37 18.76 1.67 -2.44
CA LYS A 37 20.05 2.23 -2.89
C LYS A 37 20.07 3.76 -2.84
N GLY A 38 18.98 4.39 -2.38
CA GLY A 38 18.80 5.83 -2.37
C GLY A 38 17.73 6.29 -3.36
N ILE A 39 17.43 7.59 -3.33
CA ILE A 39 16.54 8.24 -4.28
C ILE A 39 17.40 8.90 -5.37
N PRO A 40 17.23 8.57 -6.67
CA PRO A 40 18.13 8.95 -7.76
C PRO A 40 17.94 10.41 -8.22
N PHE A 41 17.77 11.32 -7.27
CA PHE A 41 17.56 12.74 -7.49
C PHE A 41 18.50 13.57 -6.62
N LYS A 42 18.72 14.82 -7.02
CA LYS A 42 19.57 15.76 -6.29
C LYS A 42 18.92 16.15 -4.96
N ASN A 43 19.71 16.76 -4.09
CA ASN A 43 19.21 17.33 -2.84
C ASN A 43 18.23 18.45 -3.16
N GLN A 44 17.25 18.69 -2.29
CA GLN A 44 16.37 19.87 -2.35
C GLN A 44 15.76 20.10 -3.74
N THR A 45 15.15 19.05 -4.31
CA THR A 45 14.58 19.06 -5.67
C THR A 45 13.06 19.11 -5.67
N PHE A 46 12.40 18.51 -4.68
CA PHE A 46 10.94 18.35 -4.67
C PHE A 46 10.28 19.14 -3.56
N GLU A 47 9.12 19.72 -3.84
CA GLU A 47 8.25 20.38 -2.88
C GLU A 47 7.37 19.37 -2.13
N VAL A 48 7.00 18.27 -2.80
CA VAL A 48 6.24 17.17 -2.19
C VAL A 48 6.88 15.83 -2.49
N VAL A 49 7.03 15.03 -1.44
CA VAL A 49 7.33 13.59 -1.54
C VAL A 49 6.15 12.81 -1.00
N TYR A 50 5.67 11.84 -1.76
CA TYR A 50 4.58 10.95 -1.39
C TYR A 50 5.02 9.50 -1.50
N HIS A 51 4.61 8.69 -0.54
CA HIS A 51 4.58 7.24 -0.70
C HIS A 51 3.43 6.64 0.09
N SER A 52 2.90 5.53 -0.43
CA SER A 52 1.86 4.73 0.20
C SER A 52 2.22 3.27 0.09
N HIS A 53 1.93 2.51 1.14
CA HIS A 53 2.17 1.06 1.20
C HIS A 53 3.60 0.62 0.83
N LEU A 54 4.59 1.32 1.40
CA LEU A 54 6.00 1.12 1.11
C LEU A 54 6.83 1.00 2.38
N LEU A 55 6.63 1.93 3.32
CA LEU A 55 7.48 2.06 4.50
C LEU A 55 7.35 0.85 5.44
N GLU A 56 6.15 0.26 5.54
CA GLU A 56 5.86 -0.90 6.37
C GLU A 56 6.60 -2.16 5.90
N HIS A 57 6.99 -2.23 4.63
CA HIS A 57 7.73 -3.35 4.06
C HIS A 57 9.25 -3.24 4.25
N LEU A 58 9.74 -2.10 4.76
CA LEU A 58 11.16 -1.88 4.99
C LEU A 58 11.58 -2.34 6.40
N LYS A 59 12.74 -2.99 6.50
CA LYS A 59 13.34 -3.26 7.82
C LYS A 59 13.60 -1.93 8.53
N LYS A 60 13.48 -1.89 9.86
CA LYS A 60 13.64 -0.66 10.67
C LYS A 60 14.86 0.20 10.32
N LYS A 61 16.03 -0.42 10.09
CA LYS A 61 17.26 0.29 9.68
C LYS A 61 17.14 0.89 8.26
N GLN A 62 16.56 0.14 7.33
CA GLN A 62 16.31 0.58 5.95
C GLN A 62 15.27 1.70 5.90
N ALA A 63 14.19 1.59 6.69
CA ALA A 63 13.16 2.62 6.82
C ALA A 63 13.76 3.96 7.26
N LYS A 64 14.67 3.94 8.26
CA LYS A 64 15.37 5.16 8.69
C LYS A 64 16.21 5.78 7.57
N SER A 65 17.01 4.98 6.87
CA SER A 65 17.81 5.47 5.74
C SER A 65 16.95 6.01 4.60
N PHE A 66 15.85 5.33 4.29
CA PHE A 66 14.88 5.75 3.28
C PHE A 66 14.23 7.10 3.63
N LEU A 67 13.79 7.30 4.88
CA LEU A 67 13.24 8.58 5.32
C LEU A 67 14.27 9.72 5.29
N HIS A 68 15.54 9.43 5.56
CA HIS A 68 16.62 10.40 5.36
C HIS A 68 16.79 10.79 3.89
N GLU A 69 16.66 9.84 2.97
CA GLU A 69 16.68 10.13 1.53
C GLU A 69 15.47 10.98 1.11
N CYS A 70 14.26 10.67 1.62
CA CYS A 70 13.08 11.51 1.37
C CYS A 70 13.31 12.94 1.86
N PHE A 71 13.90 13.12 3.05
CA PHE A 71 14.25 14.45 3.56
C PHE A 71 15.32 15.14 2.71
N ARG A 72 16.35 14.40 2.25
CA ARG A 72 17.43 14.94 1.42
C ARG A 72 16.91 15.56 0.13
N VAL A 73 15.95 14.91 -0.53
CA VAL A 73 15.40 15.37 -1.81
C VAL A 73 14.33 16.45 -1.66
N LEU A 74 13.80 16.68 -0.45
CA LEU A 74 12.86 17.77 -0.19
C LEU A 74 13.57 19.12 -0.12
N VAL A 75 12.95 20.14 -0.72
CA VAL A 75 13.35 21.55 -0.51
C VAL A 75 13.09 21.97 0.94
N PRO A 76 13.74 23.04 1.44
CA PRO A 76 13.35 23.64 2.72
C PRO A 76 11.86 24.00 2.71
N LYS A 77 11.13 23.63 3.78
CA LYS A 77 9.67 23.76 3.91
C LYS A 77 8.84 22.89 2.95
N GLY A 78 9.47 21.93 2.25
CA GLY A 78 8.76 20.89 1.51
C GLY A 78 8.00 19.94 2.43
N THR A 79 7.02 19.22 1.87
CA THR A 79 6.13 18.32 2.61
C THR A 79 6.36 16.87 2.20
N ILE A 80 6.46 15.98 3.18
CA ILE A 80 6.32 14.54 2.95
C ILE A 80 4.95 14.07 3.41
N ARG A 81 4.28 13.26 2.59
CA ARG A 81 3.09 12.52 2.98
C ARG A 81 3.39 11.03 2.98
N VAL A 82 3.28 10.43 4.16
CA VAL A 82 3.47 9.00 4.40
C VAL A 82 2.11 8.37 4.62
N VAL A 83 1.79 7.33 3.86
CA VAL A 83 0.58 6.52 4.07
C VAL A 83 1.01 5.08 4.33
N VAL A 84 0.58 4.54 5.47
CA VAL A 84 0.82 3.16 5.91
C VAL A 84 -0.46 2.60 6.53
N PRO A 85 -0.62 1.26 6.59
CA PRO A 85 -1.72 0.62 7.30
C PRO A 85 -1.75 1.01 8.78
N ASP A 86 -2.96 1.20 9.31
CA ASP A 86 -3.18 1.39 10.73
C ASP A 86 -3.24 0.03 11.44
N LEU A 87 -2.10 -0.37 12.01
CA LEU A 87 -2.00 -1.62 12.75
C LEU A 87 -2.97 -1.69 13.94
N GLU A 88 -3.24 -0.57 14.60
CA GLU A 88 -4.14 -0.54 15.75
C GLU A 88 -5.57 -0.86 15.32
N GLN A 89 -6.06 -0.23 14.26
CA GLN A 89 -7.39 -0.51 13.72
C GLN A 89 -7.52 -1.95 13.22
N ILE A 90 -6.47 -2.50 12.59
CA ILE A 90 -6.45 -3.89 12.15
C ILE A 90 -6.55 -4.84 13.35
N VAL A 91 -5.73 -4.64 14.39
CA VAL A 91 -5.71 -5.50 15.58
C VAL A 91 -7.03 -5.42 16.36
N ARG A 92 -7.58 -4.22 16.54
CA ARG A 92 -8.89 -4.06 17.20
C ARG A 92 -10.00 -4.79 16.45
N CYS A 93 -10.00 -4.69 15.11
CA CYS A 93 -10.95 -5.41 14.28
C CYS A 93 -10.73 -6.93 14.38
N TYR A 94 -9.48 -7.40 14.37
CA TYR A 94 -9.16 -8.81 14.55
C TYR A 94 -9.75 -9.37 15.85
N LEU A 95 -9.52 -8.70 16.98
CA LEU A 95 -10.06 -9.12 18.28
C LEU A 95 -11.58 -9.13 18.28
N GLN A 96 -12.22 -8.09 17.73
CA GLN A 96 -13.68 -8.02 17.63
C GLN A 96 -14.26 -9.17 16.79
N LYS A 97 -13.64 -9.51 15.65
CA LYS A 97 -14.11 -10.60 14.79
C LYS A 97 -13.83 -11.97 15.40
N LEU A 98 -12.72 -12.12 16.14
CA LEU A 98 -12.41 -13.34 16.88
C LEU A 98 -13.49 -13.64 17.93
N GLU A 99 -13.85 -12.64 18.73
CA GLU A 99 -14.94 -12.75 19.72
C GLU A 99 -16.27 -13.07 19.04
N GLY A 100 -16.60 -12.36 17.96
CA GLY A 100 -17.82 -12.60 17.19
C GLY A 100 -17.94 -14.04 16.66
N VAL A 101 -16.85 -14.63 16.16
CA VAL A 101 -16.84 -16.02 15.68
C VAL A 101 -17.12 -17.02 16.80
N ALA A 102 -16.69 -16.74 18.03
CA ALA A 102 -16.98 -17.59 19.19
C ALA A 102 -18.48 -17.61 19.52
N GLU A 103 -19.19 -16.51 19.23
CA GLU A 103 -20.63 -16.38 19.47
C GLU A 103 -21.47 -16.90 18.30
N HIS A 104 -21.07 -16.61 17.05
CA HIS A 104 -21.79 -17.01 15.84
C HIS A 104 -20.83 -17.22 14.66
N SER A 105 -20.94 -18.38 14.01
CA SER A 105 -20.13 -18.74 12.82
C SER A 105 -20.30 -17.80 11.62
N LYS A 106 -21.37 -17.00 11.55
CA LYS A 106 -21.62 -16.04 10.47
C LYS A 106 -20.50 -14.99 10.31
N PHE A 107 -19.74 -14.70 11.36
CA PHE A 107 -18.64 -13.74 11.32
C PHE A 107 -17.33 -14.33 10.80
N ARG A 108 -17.31 -15.63 10.48
CA ARG A 108 -16.11 -16.33 10.04
C ARG A 108 -15.45 -15.70 8.81
N PRO A 109 -16.19 -15.28 7.76
CA PRO A 109 -15.57 -14.63 6.61
C PRO A 109 -14.81 -13.33 6.96
N ASP A 110 -15.39 -12.49 7.82
CA ASP A 110 -14.75 -11.24 8.28
C ASP A 110 -13.48 -11.53 9.08
N TYR A 111 -13.54 -12.56 9.93
CA TYR A 111 -12.40 -13.02 10.72
C TYR A 111 -11.26 -13.55 9.83
N ASP A 112 -11.59 -14.38 8.85
CA ASP A 112 -10.60 -14.91 7.92
C ASP A 112 -9.96 -13.78 7.08
N TRP A 113 -10.76 -12.79 6.66
CA TRP A 113 -10.25 -11.61 5.97
C TRP A 113 -9.29 -10.79 6.85
N ILE A 114 -9.68 -10.43 8.09
CA ILE A 114 -8.86 -9.55 8.92
C ILE A 114 -7.53 -10.19 9.36
N LEU A 115 -7.52 -11.52 9.49
CA LEU A 115 -6.28 -12.29 9.67
C LEU A 115 -5.34 -12.11 8.47
N VAL A 116 -5.87 -12.31 7.25
CA VAL A 116 -5.10 -12.15 6.02
C VAL A 116 -4.63 -10.71 5.85
N GLU A 117 -5.50 -9.72 6.08
CA GLU A 117 -5.14 -8.30 6.05
C GLU A 117 -3.99 -8.01 7.00
N LEU A 118 -4.05 -8.49 8.26
CA LEU A 118 -2.99 -8.30 9.25
C LEU A 118 -1.65 -8.90 8.79
N PHE A 119 -1.66 -10.16 8.36
CA PHE A 119 -0.42 -10.84 8.00
C PHE A 119 0.17 -10.35 6.68
N ASP A 120 -0.66 -10.03 5.68
CA ASP A 120 -0.19 -9.54 4.38
C ASP A 120 0.47 -8.15 4.47
N GLN A 121 0.17 -7.35 5.50
CA GLN A 121 0.93 -6.12 5.74
C GLN A 121 2.34 -6.38 6.28
N MET A 122 2.54 -7.50 7.00
CA MET A 122 3.79 -7.78 7.73
C MET A 122 4.70 -8.79 7.02
N VAL A 123 4.14 -9.83 6.40
CA VAL A 123 4.87 -11.02 5.94
C VAL A 123 4.39 -11.42 4.54
N ARG A 124 4.42 -10.49 3.60
CA ARG A 124 4.07 -10.77 2.20
C ARG A 124 5.21 -11.48 1.47
N GLU A 125 4.95 -12.68 0.96
CA GLU A 125 5.91 -13.44 0.15
C GLU A 125 5.77 -13.20 -1.36
N GLN A 126 4.60 -12.75 -1.81
CA GLN A 126 4.28 -12.58 -3.23
C GLN A 126 3.49 -11.30 -3.53
N SER A 127 3.56 -10.79 -4.76
CA SER A 127 2.85 -9.58 -5.17
C SER A 127 1.34 -9.73 -5.00
N GLY A 128 0.72 -8.81 -4.26
CA GLY A 128 -0.72 -8.83 -3.96
C GLY A 128 -1.14 -9.74 -2.80
N GLY A 129 -0.22 -10.57 -2.28
CA GLY A 129 -0.45 -11.43 -1.12
C GLY A 129 -1.64 -12.40 -1.27
N GLU A 130 -2.13 -12.90 -0.14
CA GLU A 130 -3.36 -13.69 -0.06
C GLU A 130 -4.61 -12.81 -0.17
N MET A 131 -4.55 -11.52 0.18
CA MET A 131 -5.65 -10.57 0.00
C MET A 131 -6.14 -10.54 -1.44
N LYS A 132 -5.23 -10.48 -2.42
CA LYS A 132 -5.60 -10.50 -3.84
C LYS A 132 -6.32 -11.79 -4.21
N LYS A 133 -5.86 -12.94 -3.72
CA LYS A 133 -6.46 -14.24 -3.99
C LYS A 133 -7.90 -14.33 -3.47
N LEU A 134 -8.16 -13.79 -2.27
CA LEU A 134 -9.52 -13.70 -1.72
C LEU A 134 -10.41 -12.75 -2.54
N LEU A 135 -9.87 -11.60 -2.97
CA LEU A 135 -10.59 -10.63 -3.81
C LEU A 135 -10.87 -11.12 -5.23
N THR A 136 -10.19 -12.17 -5.69
CA THR A 136 -10.40 -12.82 -7.00
C THR A 136 -11.11 -14.17 -6.87
N ALA A 137 -11.70 -14.50 -5.72
CA ALA A 137 -12.48 -15.72 -5.57
C ALA A 137 -13.84 -15.60 -6.30
N GLU A 138 -14.40 -16.72 -6.75
CA GLU A 138 -15.73 -16.77 -7.39
C GLU A 138 -16.83 -16.20 -6.47
N GLN A 139 -16.68 -16.43 -5.16
CA GLN A 139 -17.59 -15.93 -4.13
C GLN A 139 -16.81 -15.17 -3.08
N ILE A 140 -17.28 -13.95 -2.77
CA ILE A 140 -16.71 -13.08 -1.75
C ILE A 140 -17.83 -12.81 -0.72
N PRO A 141 -18.04 -13.72 0.25
CA PRO A 141 -19.21 -13.70 1.13
C PRO A 141 -19.30 -12.44 2.02
N ASN A 142 -18.19 -11.73 2.20
CA ASN A 142 -18.08 -10.50 3.00
C ASN A 142 -17.55 -9.31 2.19
N GLN A 143 -17.91 -9.21 0.90
CA GLN A 143 -17.44 -8.16 0.02
C GLN A 143 -17.67 -6.75 0.59
N GLU A 144 -18.83 -6.48 1.19
CA GLU A 144 -19.16 -5.18 1.79
C GLU A 144 -18.15 -4.79 2.88
N PHE A 145 -17.88 -5.69 3.82
CA PHE A 145 -16.89 -5.49 4.87
C PHE A 145 -15.48 -5.24 4.30
N ILE A 146 -15.08 -5.99 3.28
CA ILE A 146 -13.77 -5.79 2.64
C ILE A 146 -13.66 -4.42 1.97
N LEU A 147 -14.72 -3.98 1.30
CA LEU A 147 -14.78 -2.68 0.63
C LEU A 147 -14.75 -1.52 1.63
N GLU A 148 -15.39 -1.64 2.79
CA GLU A 148 -15.30 -0.64 3.85
C GLU A 148 -13.87 -0.46 4.36
N ARG A 149 -13.09 -1.55 4.42
CA ARG A 149 -11.72 -1.54 4.95
C ARG A 149 -10.68 -1.05 3.95
N ILE A 150 -10.72 -1.59 2.73
CA ILE A 150 -9.69 -1.35 1.71
C ILE A 150 -10.11 -0.26 0.72
N GLY A 151 -11.40 0.05 0.65
CA GLY A 151 -11.96 1.05 -0.23
C GLY A 151 -11.82 0.68 -1.70
N LEU A 152 -11.56 1.70 -2.52
CA LEU A 152 -11.53 1.62 -3.98
C LEU A 152 -10.47 0.65 -4.52
N GLU A 153 -9.43 0.31 -3.74
CA GLU A 153 -8.42 -0.64 -4.21
C GLU A 153 -8.97 -2.07 -4.30
N ALA A 154 -9.74 -2.50 -3.30
CA ALA A 154 -10.42 -3.78 -3.34
C ALA A 154 -11.43 -3.83 -4.49
N GLN A 155 -12.22 -2.77 -4.67
CA GLN A 155 -13.21 -2.68 -5.75
C GLN A 155 -12.57 -2.90 -7.12
N ARG A 156 -11.45 -2.23 -7.41
CA ARG A 156 -10.75 -2.36 -8.69
C ARG A 156 -10.21 -3.76 -8.93
N ILE A 157 -9.69 -4.43 -7.89
CA ILE A 157 -9.21 -5.81 -8.02
C ILE A 157 -10.37 -6.73 -8.39
N VAL A 158 -11.50 -6.62 -7.69
CA VAL A 158 -12.73 -7.39 -7.97
C VAL A 158 -13.21 -7.14 -9.41
N ASP A 159 -13.30 -5.88 -9.83
CA ASP A 159 -13.78 -5.51 -11.17
C ASP A 159 -12.83 -5.99 -12.27
N SER A 160 -11.52 -5.88 -12.04
CA SER A 160 -10.52 -6.35 -13.02
C SER A 160 -10.61 -7.85 -13.26
N HIS A 161 -10.96 -8.64 -12.24
CA HIS A 161 -11.09 -10.08 -12.37
C HIS A 161 -12.37 -10.47 -13.13
N LYS A 162 -13.50 -9.81 -12.80
CA LYS A 162 -14.78 -10.04 -13.49
C LYS A 162 -14.75 -9.72 -14.99
N ASN A 163 -13.89 -8.80 -15.41
CA ASN A 163 -13.71 -8.45 -16.82
C ASN A 163 -12.74 -9.38 -17.58
N THR A 164 -12.10 -10.34 -16.89
CA THR A 164 -11.13 -11.28 -17.49
C THR A 164 -11.63 -12.73 -17.59
N GLY A 165 -12.82 -13.03 -17.06
CA GLY A 165 -13.46 -14.35 -17.15
C GLY A 165 -14.68 -14.31 -18.05
#